data_AF-A0A661PDE4-F1
#
_entry.id   AF-A0A661PDE4-F1
#
_cell.length_a   1.000
_cell.length_b   1.000
_cell.length_c   1.000
_cell.angle_alpha   90.00
_cell.angle_beta   90.00
_cell.angle_gamma   90.00
#
_symmetry.space_group_name_H-M   'P 1'
#
loop_
_entity.id
_entity.type
_entity.pdbx_description
1 polymer ?
#
loop_
_entity_poly.entity_id
_entity_poly.type
_entity_poly.pdbx_seq_one_letter_code
_entity_poly.pdbx_strand_id
1 'polypeptide(L)' 'MTDDQARNVQQYEYDSFGNQHDMKNRIKQPSGYTGREHDRETGLRYYRARYYDGEVGRFISEDPIGFLGGQTNL' A
#
# COMPACT_ATOMS: atom_id res chain seq x y z
N MET A 1 1.11 -0.19 15.88
CA MET A 1 2.19 0.73 16.30
C MET A 1 2.00 1.00 17.77
N THR A 2 3.11 1.01 18.50
CA THR A 2 3.11 1.03 19.96
C THR A 2 4.07 2.13 20.43
N ASP A 3 3.75 2.82 21.51
CA ASP A 3 4.69 3.77 22.14
C ASP A 3 5.77 3.07 22.98
N ASP A 4 6.64 3.86 23.58
CA ASP A 4 7.72 3.42 24.49
C ASP A 4 7.20 2.76 25.77
N GLN A 5 5.93 2.97 26.11
CA GLN A 5 5.23 2.35 27.25
C GLN A 5 4.41 1.12 26.85
N ALA A 6 4.63 0.58 25.65
CA ALA A 6 3.92 -0.57 25.11
C ALA A 6 2.40 -0.37 24.88
N ARG A 7 1.90 0.87 24.78
CA ARG A 7 0.49 1.17 24.48
C ARG A 7 0.25 1.24 22.98
N ASN A 8 -0.85 0.65 22.50
CA ASN A 8 -1.24 0.75 21.08
C ASN A 8 -1.62 2.20 20.76
N VAL A 9 -0.88 2.82 19.84
CA VAL A 9 -1.11 4.18 19.37
C VAL A 9 -1.76 4.23 17.98
N GLN A 10 -1.67 3.14 17.22
CA GLN A 10 -2.26 3.03 15.89
C GLN A 10 -2.32 1.57 15.42
N GLN A 11 -3.46 1.16 14.89
CA GLN A 11 -3.67 -0.16 14.29
C GLN A 11 -4.11 0.02 12.84
N TYR A 12 -3.63 -0.87 11.98
CA TYR A 12 -4.04 -0.92 10.58
C TYR A 12 -4.61 -2.29 10.29
N GLU A 13 -5.79 -2.31 9.70
CA GLU A 13 -6.39 -3.50 9.12
C GLU A 13 -6.49 -3.26 7.62
N TYR A 14 -6.01 -4.24 6.88
CA TYR A 14 -5.99 -4.22 5.42
C TYR A 14 -6.80 -5.40 4.91
N ASP A 15 -7.57 -5.19 3.83
CA ASP A 15 -8.09 -6.31 3.05
C ASP A 15 -6.97 -7.00 2.25
N SER A 16 -7.32 -8.05 1.51
CA SER A 16 -6.40 -8.81 0.65
C SER A 16 -5.71 -7.98 -0.43
N PHE A 17 -6.30 -6.83 -0.81
CA PHE A 17 -5.79 -5.89 -1.81
C PHE A 17 -5.17 -4.64 -1.18
N GLY A 18 -4.96 -4.64 0.13
CA GLY A 18 -4.25 -3.59 0.83
C GLY A 18 -5.08 -2.35 1.14
N ASN A 19 -6.40 -2.37 1.00
CA ASN A 19 -7.26 -1.24 1.38
C ASN A 19 -7.49 -1.19 2.89
N GLN A 20 -7.46 0.01 3.46
CA GLN A 20 -7.72 0.22 4.89
C GLN A 20 -9.19 0.54 5.13
N HIS A 21 -9.81 -0.17 6.06
CA HIS A 21 -11.21 0.07 6.44
C HIS A 21 -11.38 1.06 7.62
N ASP A 22 -10.30 1.42 8.33
CA ASP A 22 -10.37 2.36 9.46
C ASP A 22 -9.37 3.53 9.29
N MET A 23 -9.91 4.76 9.30
CA MET A 23 -9.16 6.00 9.04
C MET A 23 -8.78 6.75 10.32
N LYS A 24 -8.92 6.17 11.52
CA LYS A 24 -8.47 6.79 12.79
C LYS A 24 -6.93 6.90 12.93
N ASN A 25 -6.25 6.95 11.80
CA ASN A 25 -4.82 6.97 11.60
C ASN A 25 -4.26 8.39 11.77
N ARG A 26 -4.17 8.84 13.02
CA ARG A 26 -3.69 10.19 13.39
C ARG A 26 -2.21 10.41 13.11
N ILE A 27 -1.41 9.36 13.11
CA ILE A 27 0.03 9.46 12.85
C ILE A 27 0.29 9.14 11.38
N LYS A 28 1.10 10.00 10.73
CA LYS A 28 1.57 9.79 9.35
C LYS A 28 2.68 8.76 9.39
N GLN A 29 2.38 7.56 8.88
CA GLN A 29 3.33 6.48 8.71
C GLN A 29 3.55 6.28 7.22
N PRO A 30 4.78 6.48 6.69
CA PRO A 30 5.06 6.28 5.27
C PRO A 30 4.92 4.82 4.84
N SER A 31 5.32 3.86 5.67
CA SER A 31 5.27 2.43 5.31
C SER A 31 3.93 1.78 5.70
N GLY A 32 3.13 1.40 4.70
CA GLY A 32 1.83 0.76 4.87
C GLY A 32 1.82 -0.71 4.46
N TYR A 33 0.80 -1.09 3.67
CA TYR A 33 0.63 -2.44 3.15
C TYR A 33 1.89 -2.94 2.41
N THR A 34 2.36 -4.14 2.73
CA THR A 34 3.61 -4.74 2.23
C THR A 34 4.87 -3.87 2.40
N GLY A 35 4.85 -2.91 3.34
CA GLY A 35 5.96 -1.99 3.58
C GLY A 35 6.15 -0.91 2.51
N ARG A 36 5.15 -0.71 1.63
CA ARG A 36 5.20 0.30 0.56
C ARG A 36 4.68 1.64 1.00
N GLU A 37 5.15 2.67 0.32
CA GLU A 37 4.68 4.04 0.52
C GLU A 37 3.25 4.17 0.04
N HIS A 38 2.39 4.65 0.94
CA HIS A 38 0.99 4.92 0.64
C HIS A 38 0.82 6.43 0.44
N ASP A 39 0.46 6.81 -0.77
CA ASP A 39 0.04 8.18 -1.07
C ASP A 39 -1.43 8.33 -0.70
N ARG A 40 -1.69 9.10 0.37
CA ARG A 40 -3.06 9.31 0.88
C ARG A 40 -3.88 10.26 0.00
N GLU A 41 -3.25 11.09 -0.82
CA GLU A 41 -3.98 12.02 -1.69
C GLU A 41 -4.62 11.28 -2.86
N THR A 42 -3.94 10.26 -3.38
CA THR A 42 -4.40 9.46 -4.53
C THR A 42 -4.95 8.09 -4.15
N GLY A 43 -4.67 7.59 -2.94
CA GLY A 43 -4.99 6.22 -2.52
C GLY A 43 -4.05 5.16 -3.11
N LEU A 44 -3.06 5.56 -3.90
CA LEU A 44 -2.15 4.67 -4.60
C LEU A 44 -0.96 4.28 -3.73
N ARG A 45 -0.43 3.08 -3.97
CA ARG A 45 0.79 2.58 -3.33
C ARG A 45 1.94 2.56 -4.31
N TYR A 46 3.07 3.16 -3.93
CA TYR A 46 4.24 3.20 -4.78
C TYR A 46 5.13 1.97 -4.56
N TYR A 47 5.24 1.13 -5.59
CA TYR A 47 6.05 -0.10 -5.64
C TYR A 47 7.39 0.12 -6.39
N ARG A 48 7.99 1.32 -6.28
CA ARG A 48 9.26 1.75 -6.92
C ARG A 48 9.19 1.91 -8.44
N ALA A 49 8.68 0.91 -9.14
CA ALA A 49 8.56 0.97 -10.60
C ALA A 49 7.14 1.30 -11.07
N ARG A 50 6.14 1.04 -10.22
CA ARG A 50 4.72 1.14 -10.56
C ARG A 50 3.89 1.64 -9.38
N TYR A 51 2.75 2.22 -9.69
CA TYR A 51 1.71 2.54 -8.72
C TYR A 51 0.65 1.44 -8.71
N TYR A 52 0.30 0.98 -7.51
CA TYR A 52 -0.71 -0.04 -7.27
C TYR A 52 -1.97 0.60 -6.69
N ASP A 53 -3.11 0.30 -7.31
CA ASP A 53 -4.43 0.68 -6.85
C ASP A 53 -5.07 -0.54 -6.16
N GLY A 54 -5.34 -0.42 -4.86
CA GLY A 54 -5.99 -1.50 -4.13
C GLY A 54 -7.50 -1.54 -4.29
N GLU A 55 -8.17 -0.43 -4.66
CA GLU A 55 -9.60 -0.45 -4.92
C GLU A 55 -9.91 -1.30 -6.16
N VAL A 56 -9.07 -1.18 -7.19
CA VAL A 56 -9.14 -2.01 -8.40
C VAL A 56 -8.40 -3.35 -8.21
N GLY A 57 -7.43 -3.40 -7.29
CA GLY A 57 -6.64 -4.59 -7.00
C GLY A 57 -5.51 -4.85 -8.00
N ARG A 58 -5.05 -3.83 -8.75
CA ARG A 58 -4.00 -3.99 -9.79
C ARG A 58 -3.09 -2.76 -9.92
N PHE A 59 -2.00 -2.92 -10.67
CA PHE A 59 -1.16 -1.78 -11.06
C PHE A 59 -1.87 -0.91 -12.10
N ILE A 60 -1.71 0.42 -11.97
CA ILE A 60 -2.26 1.39 -12.92
C ILE A 60 -1.37 1.62 -14.14
N SER A 61 -0.19 1.00 -14.15
CA SER A 61 0.76 1.02 -15.26
C SER A 61 1.30 -0.38 -15.53
N GLU A 62 1.57 -0.66 -16.80
CA GLU A 62 2.23 -1.90 -17.24
C GLU A 62 3.61 -2.07 -16.59
N ASP A 63 4.07 -3.32 -16.46
CA ASP A 63 5.44 -3.59 -16.00
C ASP A 63 6.46 -3.01 -17.00
N PRO A 64 7.41 -2.16 -16.56
CA PRO A 64 8.44 -1.60 -17.45
C PRO A 64 9.32 -2.67 -18.12
N ILE A 65 9.44 -3.87 -17.54
CA ILE A 65 10.16 -5.01 -18.10
C ILE A 65 9.27 -5.79 -19.10
N GLY A 66 7.96 -5.52 -19.10
CA GLY A 66 6.99 -6.18 -19.95
C GLY A 66 6.90 -7.68 -19.69
N PHE A 67 6.60 -8.45 -20.74
CA PHE A 67 6.53 -9.91 -20.65
C PHE A 67 7.87 -10.59 -20.30
N LEU A 68 9.00 -9.88 -20.38
CA LEU A 68 10.31 -10.41 -19.98
C LEU A 68 10.41 -10.63 -18.46
N GLY A 69 9.50 -10.05 -17.67
CA GLY A 69 9.37 -10.29 -16.23
C GLY A 69 8.69 -11.62 -15.87
N GLY A 70 8.30 -12.43 -16.87
CA GLY A 70 7.62 -13.70 -16.67
C GLY A 70 6.14 -13.57 -16.32
N GLN A 71 5.59 -12.36 -16.33
CA GLN A 71 4.16 -12.11 -16.14
C GLN A 71 3.44 -12.16 -17.50
N THR A 72 2.33 -12.88 -17.58
CA THR A 72 1.45 -12.94 -18.78
C THR A 72 0.41 -11.82 -18.82
N ASN A 73 0.30 -11.04 -17.74
CA ASN A 73 -0.59 -9.88 -17.63
C ASN A 73 0.24 -8.66 -17.22
N LEU A 74 0.02 -7.55 -17.93
CA LEU A 74 0.73 -6.28 -17.73
C LEU A 74 -0.05 -5.35 -16.79
#